data_AF-A0A956QB82-F1
#
_entry.id   AF-A0A956QB82-F1
#
_cell.length_a   1.000
_cell.length_b   1.000
_cell.length_c   1.000
_cell.angle_alpha   90.00
_cell.angle_beta   90.00
_cell.angle_gamma   90.00
#
_symmetry.space_group_name_H-M   'P 1'
#
loop_
_entity.id
_entity.type
_entity.pdbx_description
1 polymer ?
#
loop_
_entity_poly.entity_id
_entity_poly.type
_entity_poly.pdbx_seq_one_letter_code
_entity_poly.pdbx_strand_id
1 'polypeptide(L)'
;MNVQEKVMFLQQLREGFDQIGALFPTSGPAAKAMVAEVARHQGPKTILEVGAGTGPITAELVKLLGPDDKLVVCEMNEKFMNHLIERFDHEPAFANVRHQVEFCCKSVLDVEGKERFDYIVSTLPFTSLDAELVAQVFDHYQRLLKPGAVLTYIEYAYLRGIKTQLASPAARARAERTNKILDGNIENYQFRRQMVGANLPPAWVRSLRFTEVPAAMAHEIKPMANRKRLSLGRFGLSTESLGLLAGLGAAALLLKKKKSKAWVAPLALAGAAAWFHRDPEREVRANTAVAYSAADGRVLGVERLRHPRLGDQDWIRINVFLSLGDVHINRSPIAGKVVDKWEEPGGYSPAFRSEANNNESRYIVIEGSDCRCAVAQRSGALARTIYTWCEKGELLCQGERYGMIRFGSRTDVYLPADQVEVLVSEGDRVVAGQTPLARLVNRASDEQKASE
;
A
#
# COMPACT_ATOMS: atom_id res chain seq x y z
N MET A 1 12.52 17.47 -12.79
CA MET A 1 13.03 17.03 -14.10
C MET A 1 13.49 18.25 -14.86
N ASN A 2 14.76 18.28 -15.25
CA ASN A 2 15.36 19.32 -16.06
C ASN A 2 14.96 19.11 -17.55
N VAL A 3 15.04 20.16 -18.36
CA VAL A 3 14.71 20.14 -19.79
C VAL A 3 15.62 19.14 -20.54
N GLN A 4 16.87 19.00 -20.12
CA GLN A 4 17.86 18.10 -20.73
C GLN A 4 17.45 16.61 -20.63
N GLU A 5 16.91 16.17 -19.48
CA GLU A 5 16.45 14.78 -19.28
C GLU A 5 15.27 14.43 -20.22
N LYS A 6 14.36 15.38 -20.44
CA LYS A 6 13.25 15.23 -21.40
C LYS A 6 13.76 15.07 -22.82
N VAL A 7 14.74 15.90 -23.21
CA VAL A 7 15.30 15.90 -24.56
C VAL A 7 16.06 14.61 -24.84
N MET A 8 16.88 14.14 -23.89
CA MET A 8 17.64 12.88 -24.02
C MET A 8 16.71 11.67 -24.18
N PHE A 9 15.66 11.58 -23.36
CA PHE A 9 14.65 10.52 -23.46
C PHE A 9 13.92 10.56 -24.81
N LEU A 10 13.52 11.74 -25.28
CA LEU A 10 12.85 11.92 -26.58
C LEU A 10 13.77 11.61 -27.77
N GLN A 11 15.06 11.92 -27.69
CA GLN A 11 16.05 11.58 -28.71
C GLN A 11 16.22 10.07 -28.84
N GLN A 12 16.32 9.36 -27.72
CA GLN A 12 16.43 7.89 -27.72
C GLN A 12 15.13 7.20 -28.16
N LEU A 13 13.96 7.74 -27.81
CA LEU A 13 12.67 7.25 -28.34
C LEU A 13 12.59 7.27 -29.87
N ARG A 14 13.28 8.21 -30.51
CA ARG A 14 13.36 8.33 -31.97
C ARG A 14 14.34 7.33 -32.59
N GLU A 15 15.31 6.84 -31.82
CA GLU A 15 16.36 5.92 -32.26
C GLU A 15 16.00 4.43 -32.04
N GLY A 16 14.97 4.11 -31.24
CA GLY A 16 14.60 2.71 -30.97
C GLY A 16 13.23 2.53 -30.28
N PHE A 17 12.14 2.74 -31.03
CA PHE A 17 10.76 2.61 -30.53
C PHE A 17 10.41 1.19 -30.03
N ASP A 18 11.12 0.16 -30.52
CA ASP A 18 10.93 -1.24 -30.10
C ASP A 18 11.74 -1.62 -28.85
N GLN A 19 12.78 -0.85 -28.49
CA GLN A 19 13.66 -1.15 -27.34
C GLN A 19 13.27 -0.38 -26.08
N ILE A 20 12.69 0.82 -26.22
CA ILE A 20 12.32 1.67 -25.09
C ILE A 20 10.82 1.47 -24.82
N GLY A 21 10.48 0.41 -24.10
CA GLY A 21 9.08 0.12 -23.78
C GLY A 21 8.40 1.10 -22.80
N ALA A 22 9.04 2.23 -22.47
CA ALA A 22 8.47 3.35 -21.74
C ALA A 22 8.10 4.50 -22.69
N LEU A 23 6.85 4.98 -22.67
CA LEU A 23 6.39 6.11 -23.52
C LEU A 23 6.83 7.47 -22.96
N PHE A 24 7.01 7.55 -21.65
CA PHE A 24 7.45 8.73 -20.91
C PHE A 24 8.29 8.31 -19.70
N PRO A 25 9.19 9.17 -19.20
CA PRO A 25 9.88 8.93 -17.95
C PRO A 25 8.89 8.76 -16.79
N THR A 26 9.25 7.91 -15.83
CA THR A 26 8.45 7.68 -14.63
C THR A 26 8.21 8.97 -13.88
N SER A 27 6.95 9.31 -13.62
CA SER A 27 6.59 10.51 -12.85
C SER A 27 7.05 10.42 -11.40
N GLY A 28 7.30 11.56 -10.74
CA GLY A 28 7.65 11.59 -9.31
C GLY A 28 6.68 10.81 -8.39
N PRO A 29 5.35 10.95 -8.55
CA PRO A 29 4.39 10.12 -7.81
C PRO A 29 4.52 8.62 -8.08
N ALA A 30 4.81 8.22 -9.33
CA ALA A 30 5.03 6.82 -9.67
C ALA A 30 6.34 6.30 -9.08
N ALA A 31 7.40 7.12 -9.08
CA ALA A 31 8.67 6.78 -8.47
C ALA A 31 8.55 6.52 -6.97
N LYS A 32 7.84 7.41 -6.26
CA LYS A 32 7.55 7.23 -4.83
C LYS A 32 6.72 5.98 -4.54
N ALA A 33 5.77 5.64 -5.42
CA ALA A 33 4.99 4.42 -5.29
C ALA A 33 5.84 3.16 -5.52
N MET A 34 6.76 3.19 -6.49
CA MET A 34 7.67 2.09 -6.80
C MET A 34 8.61 1.74 -5.65
N VAL A 35 9.05 2.74 -4.87
CA VAL A 35 9.95 2.54 -3.73
C VAL A 35 9.21 2.47 -2.39
N ALA A 36 7.87 2.38 -2.40
CA ALA A 36 7.06 2.51 -1.19
C ALA A 36 7.32 1.38 -0.18
N GLU A 37 7.60 0.15 -0.63
CA GLU A 37 7.96 -0.96 0.26
C GLU A 37 9.41 -0.84 0.77
N VAL A 38 10.32 -0.28 -0.03
CA VAL A 38 11.70 0.03 0.39
C VAL A 38 11.69 1.06 1.52
N ALA A 39 10.85 2.08 1.41
CA ALA A 39 10.73 3.15 2.41
C ALA A 39 10.21 2.70 3.78
N ARG A 40 9.59 1.51 3.84
CA ARG A 40 9.07 0.92 5.09
C ARG A 40 10.11 0.09 5.82
N HIS A 41 11.20 -0.32 5.15
CA HIS A 41 12.19 -1.20 5.75
C HIS A 41 12.85 -0.56 6.98
N GLN A 42 13.13 -1.36 8.01
CA GLN A 42 13.97 -0.98 9.14
C GLN A 42 15.24 -1.82 9.15
N GLY A 43 16.38 -1.18 9.40
CA GLY A 43 17.69 -1.82 9.35
C GLY A 43 18.36 -1.79 7.97
N PRO A 44 19.52 -2.44 7.83
CA PRO A 44 20.28 -2.49 6.58
C PRO A 44 19.56 -3.26 5.48
N LYS A 45 19.53 -2.71 4.26
CA LYS A 45 18.88 -3.32 3.08
C LYS A 45 19.77 -3.31 1.86
N THR A 46 19.63 -4.36 1.04
CA THR A 46 20.26 -4.48 -0.27
C THR A 46 19.20 -4.41 -1.37
N ILE A 47 19.35 -3.45 -2.27
CA ILE A 47 18.34 -3.10 -3.29
C ILE A 47 18.94 -3.28 -4.67
N LEU A 48 18.17 -3.90 -5.58
CA LEU A 48 18.47 -3.92 -7.02
C LEU A 48 17.46 -3.05 -7.76
N GLU A 49 17.93 -1.99 -8.40
CA GLU A 49 17.16 -1.22 -9.38
C GLU A 49 17.41 -1.78 -10.79
N VAL A 50 16.35 -2.09 -11.52
CA VAL A 50 16.44 -2.64 -12.89
C VAL A 50 15.73 -1.72 -13.86
N GLY A 51 16.45 -1.28 -14.89
CA GLY A 51 15.97 -0.33 -15.90
C GLY A 51 15.95 1.11 -15.37
N ALA A 52 17.02 1.55 -14.73
CA ALA A 52 17.07 2.86 -14.09
C ALA A 52 16.77 4.02 -15.07
N GLY A 53 17.09 3.86 -16.36
CA GLY A 53 16.86 4.87 -17.39
C GLY A 53 17.50 6.20 -17.01
N THR A 54 16.72 7.29 -17.02
CA THR A 54 17.22 8.62 -16.62
C THR A 54 17.29 8.83 -15.09
N GLY A 55 16.99 7.81 -14.28
CA GLY A 55 17.08 7.85 -12.82
C GLY A 55 15.95 8.48 -11.98
N PRO A 56 14.66 8.56 -12.41
CA PRO A 56 13.59 9.00 -11.50
C PRO A 56 13.41 8.09 -10.27
N ILE A 57 13.56 6.77 -10.45
CA ILE A 57 13.48 5.80 -9.36
C ILE A 57 14.74 5.88 -8.50
N THR A 58 15.93 5.86 -9.13
CA THR A 58 17.23 6.08 -8.47
C THR A 58 17.20 7.30 -7.54
N ALA A 59 16.64 8.42 -8.00
CA ALA A 59 16.54 9.64 -7.20
C ALA A 59 15.69 9.49 -5.93
N GLU A 60 14.66 8.64 -5.93
CA GLU A 60 13.88 8.34 -4.73
C GLU A 60 14.58 7.29 -3.85
N LEU A 61 15.28 6.30 -4.44
CA LEU A 61 16.08 5.32 -3.70
C LEU A 61 17.22 5.98 -2.92
N VAL A 62 17.96 6.90 -3.55
CA VAL A 62 19.04 7.68 -2.92
C VAL A 62 18.58 8.40 -1.64
N LYS A 63 17.32 8.87 -1.60
CA LYS A 63 16.75 9.53 -0.40
C LYS A 63 16.45 8.55 0.75
N LEU A 64 16.41 7.26 0.46
CA LEU A 64 16.01 6.19 1.39
C LEU A 64 17.18 5.32 1.87
N LEU A 65 18.38 5.52 1.30
CA LEU A 65 19.59 4.80 1.70
C LEU A 65 20.06 5.28 3.09
N GLY A 66 20.19 4.32 3.99
CA GLY A 66 20.90 4.44 5.26
C GLY A 66 22.40 4.17 5.09
N PRO A 67 23.18 4.26 6.18
CA PRO A 67 24.64 4.13 6.11
C PRO A 67 25.12 2.74 5.68
N ASP A 68 24.38 1.68 6.05
CA ASP A 68 24.76 0.28 5.81
C ASP A 68 24.01 -0.35 4.62
N ASP A 69 23.30 0.47 3.85
CA ASP A 69 22.53 -0.02 2.71
C ASP A 69 23.44 -0.21 1.50
N LYS A 70 23.00 -1.08 0.57
CA LYS A 70 23.63 -1.27 -0.73
C LYS A 70 22.60 -1.11 -1.84
N LEU A 71 22.99 -0.44 -2.91
CA LEU A 71 22.17 -0.27 -4.11
C LEU A 71 22.95 -0.75 -5.34
N VAL A 72 22.38 -1.70 -6.06
CA VAL A 72 22.86 -2.11 -7.38
C VAL A 72 21.96 -1.49 -8.43
N VAL A 73 22.52 -0.69 -9.33
CA VAL A 73 21.80 -0.03 -10.43
C VAL A 73 22.11 -0.76 -11.73
N CYS A 74 21.11 -1.44 -12.28
CA CYS A 74 21.21 -2.20 -13.52
C CYS A 74 20.52 -1.45 -14.66
N GLU A 75 21.28 -1.08 -15.70
CA GLU A 75 20.78 -0.39 -16.90
C GLU A 75 21.60 -0.85 -18.11
N MET A 76 20.93 -1.33 -19.16
CA MET A 76 21.61 -1.89 -20.34
C MET A 76 22.07 -0.81 -21.32
N ASN A 77 21.41 0.36 -21.33
CA ASN A 77 21.78 1.44 -22.22
C ASN A 77 22.95 2.24 -21.64
N GLU A 78 24.11 2.16 -22.31
CA GLU A 78 25.34 2.84 -21.88
C GLU A 78 25.17 4.36 -21.71
N LYS A 79 24.35 5.02 -22.54
CA LYS A 79 24.12 6.48 -22.42
C LYS A 79 23.38 6.81 -21.13
N PHE A 80 22.36 6.02 -20.78
CA PHE A 80 21.64 6.18 -19.52
C PHE A 80 22.51 5.83 -18.32
N MET A 81 23.33 4.78 -18.43
CA MET A 81 24.28 4.43 -17.37
C MET A 81 25.31 5.54 -17.13
N ASN A 82 25.93 6.06 -18.19
CA ASN A 82 26.89 7.16 -18.09
C ASN A 82 26.24 8.41 -17.48
N HIS A 83 25.01 8.73 -17.88
CA HIS A 83 24.25 9.82 -17.28
C HIS A 83 24.03 9.60 -15.77
N LEU A 84 23.67 8.40 -15.33
CA LEU A 84 23.52 8.10 -13.90
C LEU A 84 24.85 8.26 -13.16
N ILE A 85 25.95 7.75 -13.71
CA ILE A 85 27.29 7.89 -13.11
C ILE A 85 27.65 9.37 -12.96
N GLU A 86 27.44 10.20 -13.99
CA GLU A 86 27.67 11.66 -13.91
C GLU A 86 26.85 12.33 -12.79
N ARG A 87 25.58 11.93 -12.63
CA ARG A 87 24.76 12.43 -11.52
C ARG A 87 25.34 12.04 -10.17
N PHE A 88 25.82 10.81 -10.05
CA PHE A 88 26.47 10.33 -8.85
C PHE A 88 27.83 10.99 -8.56
N ASP A 89 28.54 11.47 -9.57
CA ASP A 89 29.82 12.14 -9.40
C ASP A 89 29.66 13.65 -9.11
N HIS A 90 28.56 14.27 -9.54
CA HIS A 90 28.41 15.73 -9.51
C HIS A 90 27.21 16.27 -8.73
N GLU A 91 26.12 15.51 -8.55
CA GLU A 91 24.97 15.96 -7.75
C GLU A 91 25.21 15.64 -6.26
N PRO A 92 25.21 16.64 -5.36
CA PRO A 92 25.54 16.42 -3.94
C PRO A 92 24.72 15.31 -3.26
N ALA A 93 23.42 15.21 -3.58
CA ALA A 93 22.55 14.19 -3.00
C ALA A 93 22.96 12.76 -3.39
N PHE A 94 23.46 12.56 -4.61
CA PHE A 94 23.88 11.26 -5.11
C PHE A 94 25.33 10.94 -4.70
N ALA A 95 26.22 11.93 -4.78
CA ALA A 95 27.63 11.79 -4.39
C ALA A 95 27.79 11.30 -2.95
N ASN A 96 26.93 11.76 -2.04
CA ASN A 96 26.94 11.35 -0.64
C ASN A 96 26.77 9.84 -0.41
N VAL A 97 26.08 9.14 -1.32
CA VAL A 97 25.81 7.70 -1.21
C VAL A 97 26.56 6.87 -2.26
N ARG A 98 27.40 7.49 -3.09
CA ARG A 98 28.13 6.84 -4.20
C ARG A 98 28.89 5.57 -3.80
N HIS A 99 29.46 5.56 -2.58
CA HIS A 99 30.22 4.43 -2.04
C HIS A 99 29.36 3.19 -1.76
N GLN A 100 28.03 3.35 -1.67
CA GLN A 100 27.05 2.27 -1.47
C GLN A 100 26.50 1.73 -2.79
N VAL A 101 26.90 2.32 -3.93
CA VAL A 101 26.28 2.07 -5.24
C VAL A 101 27.22 1.31 -6.16
N GLU A 102 26.72 0.18 -6.67
CA GLU A 102 27.33 -0.61 -7.73
C GLU A 102 26.57 -0.40 -9.04
N PHE A 103 27.29 -0.16 -10.13
CA PHE A 103 26.72 0.03 -11.46
C PHE A 103 26.90 -1.23 -12.30
N CYS A 104 25.81 -1.68 -12.91
CA CYS A 104 25.74 -2.91 -13.69
C CYS A 104 25.22 -2.59 -15.10
N CYS A 105 26.15 -2.31 -16.03
CA CYS A 105 25.84 -1.96 -17.42
C CYS A 105 25.67 -3.21 -18.31
N LYS A 106 24.76 -4.12 -17.93
CA LYS A 106 24.51 -5.41 -18.59
C LYS A 106 23.05 -5.83 -18.43
N SER A 107 22.68 -6.95 -19.05
CA SER A 107 21.34 -7.51 -18.85
C SER A 107 21.14 -7.89 -17.39
N VAL A 108 19.90 -7.77 -16.91
CA VAL A 108 19.59 -8.20 -15.56
C VAL A 108 19.80 -9.70 -15.36
N LEU A 109 19.70 -10.49 -16.44
CA LEU A 109 19.99 -11.93 -16.42
C LEU A 109 21.47 -12.25 -16.15
N ASP A 110 22.35 -11.26 -16.33
CA ASP A 110 23.79 -11.38 -16.10
C ASP A 110 24.20 -10.88 -14.70
N VAL A 111 23.24 -10.42 -13.88
CA VAL A 111 23.49 -10.02 -12.49
C VAL A 111 23.75 -11.28 -11.67
N GLU A 112 24.97 -11.41 -11.13
CA GLU A 112 25.34 -12.58 -10.34
C GLU A 112 24.76 -12.46 -8.93
N GLY A 113 24.08 -13.51 -8.45
CA GLY A 113 23.49 -13.56 -7.11
C GLY A 113 24.49 -13.78 -5.97
N LYS A 114 25.68 -13.14 -6.03
CA LYS A 114 26.70 -13.26 -4.98
C LYS A 114 26.17 -12.81 -3.61
N GLU A 115 25.31 -11.80 -3.61
CA GLU A 115 24.47 -11.42 -2.47
C GLU A 115 23.01 -11.35 -2.94
N ARG A 116 22.07 -11.84 -2.12
CA ARG A 116 20.63 -11.76 -2.41
C ARG A 116 20.06 -10.40 -1.97
N PHE A 117 19.00 -9.96 -2.65
CA PHE A 117 18.39 -8.65 -2.45
C PHE A 117 17.14 -8.71 -1.55
N ASP A 118 16.96 -7.68 -0.73
CA ASP A 118 15.73 -7.43 0.04
C ASP A 118 14.63 -6.82 -0.84
N TYR A 119 15.04 -6.07 -1.87
CA TYR A 119 14.13 -5.43 -2.81
C TYR A 119 14.68 -5.47 -4.23
N ILE A 120 13.80 -5.79 -5.18
CA ILE A 120 14.01 -5.49 -6.60
C ILE A 120 12.98 -4.43 -7.01
N VAL A 121 13.42 -3.34 -7.59
CA VAL A 121 12.56 -2.28 -8.16
C VAL A 121 12.80 -2.24 -9.67
N SER A 122 11.83 -2.69 -10.45
CA SER A 122 11.98 -2.94 -11.88
C SER A 122 11.06 -2.05 -12.72
N THR A 123 11.63 -1.33 -13.68
CA THR A 123 10.88 -0.55 -14.68
C THR A 123 10.78 -1.25 -16.03
N LEU A 124 11.28 -2.49 -16.13
CA LEU A 124 11.26 -3.26 -17.36
C LEU A 124 9.85 -3.30 -17.97
N PRO A 125 9.71 -3.04 -19.28
CA PRO A 125 8.42 -2.94 -19.93
C PRO A 125 7.87 -4.32 -20.29
N PHE A 126 7.55 -5.16 -19.30
CA PHE A 126 7.19 -6.56 -19.49
C PHE A 126 6.11 -6.81 -20.54
N THR A 127 5.14 -5.90 -20.69
CA THR A 127 4.07 -6.00 -21.69
C THR A 127 4.54 -5.88 -23.14
N SER A 128 5.78 -5.44 -23.36
CA SER A 128 6.41 -5.28 -24.67
C SER A 128 7.48 -6.35 -24.94
N LEU A 129 7.84 -7.15 -23.93
CA LEU A 129 8.84 -8.22 -24.03
C LEU A 129 8.19 -9.54 -24.48
N ASP A 130 9.00 -10.43 -25.04
CA ASP A 130 8.57 -11.77 -25.38
C ASP A 130 8.34 -12.64 -24.13
N ALA A 131 7.45 -13.62 -24.26
CA ALA A 131 7.00 -14.44 -23.14
C ALA A 131 8.13 -15.26 -22.50
N GLU A 132 9.09 -15.72 -23.30
CA GLU A 132 10.22 -16.53 -22.83
C GLU A 132 11.17 -15.68 -21.97
N LEU A 133 11.54 -14.49 -22.47
CA LEU A 133 12.34 -13.53 -21.73
C LEU A 133 11.65 -13.08 -20.43
N VAL A 134 10.33 -12.82 -20.47
CA VAL A 134 9.57 -12.48 -19.25
C VAL A 134 9.66 -13.62 -18.23
N ALA A 135 9.47 -14.87 -18.63
CA ALA A 135 9.63 -16.01 -17.73
C ALA A 135 11.04 -16.08 -17.15
N GLN A 136 12.07 -15.97 -18.00
CA GLN A 136 13.47 -16.00 -17.58
C GLN A 136 13.80 -14.89 -16.57
N VAL A 137 13.29 -13.67 -16.79
CA VAL A 137 13.50 -12.54 -15.87
C VAL A 137 12.83 -12.79 -14.52
N PHE A 138 11.58 -13.27 -14.50
CA PHE A 138 10.89 -13.58 -13.24
C PHE A 138 11.56 -14.73 -12.47
N ASP A 139 12.02 -15.77 -13.15
CA ASP A 139 12.78 -16.87 -12.54
C ASP A 139 14.13 -16.39 -12.01
N HIS A 140 14.76 -15.44 -12.71
CA HIS A 140 16.00 -14.83 -12.24
C HIS A 140 15.75 -13.94 -11.01
N TYR A 141 14.72 -13.10 -11.01
CA TYR A 141 14.33 -12.29 -9.85
C TYR A 141 14.06 -13.14 -8.61
N GLN A 142 13.38 -14.28 -8.76
CA GLN A 142 13.14 -15.21 -7.65
C GLN A 142 14.44 -15.75 -7.04
N ARG A 143 15.46 -16.02 -7.86
CA ARG A 143 16.77 -16.49 -7.39
C ARG A 143 17.57 -15.38 -6.69
N LEU A 144 17.46 -14.15 -7.19
CA LEU A 144 18.14 -12.98 -6.65
C LEU A 144 17.52 -12.49 -5.32
N LEU A 145 16.22 -12.69 -5.11
CA LEU A 145 15.53 -12.25 -3.90
C LEU A 145 15.83 -13.17 -2.68
N LYS A 146 15.96 -12.56 -1.50
CA LYS A 146 15.92 -13.28 -0.22
C LYS A 146 14.51 -13.84 0.03
N PRO A 147 14.34 -14.85 0.90
CA PRO A 147 13.01 -15.23 1.39
C PRO A 147 12.28 -14.02 2.01
N GLY A 148 10.99 -13.85 1.72
CA GLY A 148 10.17 -12.73 2.18
C GLY A 148 10.38 -11.39 1.47
N ALA A 149 11.42 -11.27 0.64
CA ALA A 149 11.81 -10.05 -0.08
C ALA A 149 10.79 -9.66 -1.17
N VAL A 150 10.83 -8.40 -1.60
CA VAL A 150 9.78 -7.79 -2.42
C VAL A 150 10.30 -7.40 -3.80
N LEU A 151 9.59 -7.84 -4.84
CA LEU A 151 9.68 -7.27 -6.18
C LEU A 151 8.61 -6.18 -6.31
N THR A 152 8.98 -4.97 -6.73
CA THR A 152 8.03 -3.96 -7.18
C THR A 152 8.30 -3.59 -8.63
N TYR A 153 7.25 -3.58 -9.46
CA TYR A 153 7.36 -3.16 -10.86
C TYR A 153 6.20 -2.29 -11.30
N ILE A 154 6.42 -1.52 -12.37
CA ILE A 154 5.45 -0.62 -12.97
C ILE A 154 4.92 -1.18 -14.29
N GLU A 155 3.65 -0.93 -14.55
CA GLU A 155 2.98 -1.29 -15.79
C GLU A 155 2.03 -0.16 -16.20
N TYR A 156 2.03 0.26 -17.46
CA TYR A 156 1.05 1.26 -17.92
C TYR A 156 -0.36 0.69 -17.88
N ALA A 157 -1.24 1.38 -17.16
CA ALA A 157 -2.63 1.02 -17.06
C ALA A 157 -3.30 1.06 -18.44
N TYR A 158 -4.21 0.11 -18.67
CA TYR A 158 -5.01 -0.02 -19.90
C TYR A 158 -4.22 -0.39 -21.17
N LEU A 159 -2.88 -0.35 -21.14
CA LEU A 159 -2.04 -0.63 -22.30
C LEU A 159 -2.19 -2.08 -22.81
N ARG A 160 -2.33 -3.06 -21.90
CA ARG A 160 -2.58 -4.47 -22.27
C ARG A 160 -3.85 -4.65 -23.12
N GLY A 161 -4.93 -3.95 -22.75
CA GLY A 161 -6.21 -4.03 -23.46
C GLY A 161 -6.19 -3.30 -24.82
N ILE A 162 -5.54 -2.14 -24.87
CA ILE A 162 -5.46 -1.35 -26.11
C ILE A 162 -4.55 -2.02 -27.15
N LYS A 163 -3.36 -2.51 -26.74
CA LYS A 163 -2.42 -3.17 -27.66
C LYS A 163 -3.03 -4.43 -28.29
N THR A 164 -3.77 -5.23 -27.52
CA THR A 164 -4.38 -6.47 -28.02
C THR A 164 -5.49 -6.23 -29.04
N GLN A 165 -6.23 -5.12 -28.94
CA GLN A 165 -7.28 -4.74 -29.89
C GLN A 165 -6.74 -4.21 -31.22
N LEU A 166 -5.59 -3.54 -31.20
CA LEU A 166 -4.97 -2.92 -32.39
C LEU A 166 -3.89 -3.79 -33.05
N ALA A 167 -3.54 -4.93 -32.45
CA ALA A 167 -2.47 -5.80 -32.92
C ALA A 167 -2.91 -6.76 -34.04
N SER A 168 -1.97 -7.11 -34.92
CA SER A 168 -2.14 -8.21 -35.88
C SER A 168 -2.38 -9.55 -35.15
N PRO A 169 -2.96 -10.57 -35.81
CA PRO A 169 -3.21 -11.86 -35.16
C PRO A 169 -1.96 -12.49 -34.52
N ALA A 170 -0.81 -12.39 -35.18
CA ALA A 170 0.47 -12.89 -34.67
C ALA A 170 0.98 -12.08 -33.46
N ALA A 171 0.86 -10.74 -33.51
CA ALA A 171 1.24 -9.87 -32.40
C ALA A 171 0.31 -10.05 -31.19
N ARG A 172 -0.98 -10.29 -31.42
CA ARG A 172 -1.96 -10.61 -30.39
C ARG A 172 -1.65 -11.94 -29.71
N ALA A 173 -1.39 -13.01 -30.47
CA ALA A 173 -1.01 -14.30 -29.90
C ALA A 173 0.31 -14.24 -29.09
N ARG A 174 1.23 -13.33 -29.44
CA ARG A 174 2.43 -13.06 -28.64
C ARG A 174 2.08 -12.35 -27.34
N ALA A 175 1.27 -11.29 -27.39
CA ALA A 175 0.83 -10.54 -26.22
C ALA A 175 0.02 -11.40 -25.24
N GLU A 176 -0.83 -12.30 -25.74
CA GLU A 176 -1.62 -13.23 -24.91
C GLU A 176 -0.73 -14.20 -24.12
N ARG A 177 0.35 -14.71 -24.73
CA ARG A 177 1.33 -15.56 -24.03
C ARG A 177 2.04 -14.81 -22.91
N THR A 178 2.52 -13.60 -23.19
CA THR A 178 3.15 -12.73 -22.17
C THR A 178 2.19 -12.40 -21.04
N ASN A 179 0.94 -12.03 -21.37
CA ASN A 179 -0.09 -11.74 -20.37
C ASN A 179 -0.37 -12.94 -19.47
N LYS A 180 -0.44 -14.16 -20.01
CA LYS A 180 -0.65 -15.37 -19.22
C LYS A 180 0.42 -15.58 -18.14
N ILE A 181 1.69 -15.32 -18.47
CA ILE A 181 2.80 -15.43 -17.51
C ILE A 181 2.70 -14.34 -16.44
N LEU A 182 2.43 -13.10 -16.85
CA LEU A 182 2.29 -11.98 -15.93
C LEU A 182 1.10 -12.19 -14.99
N ASP A 183 -0.05 -12.64 -15.52
CA ASP A 183 -1.26 -12.87 -14.75
C ASP A 183 -1.07 -14.03 -13.77
N GLY A 184 -0.39 -15.12 -14.17
CA GLY A 184 0.00 -16.18 -13.24
C GLY A 184 0.90 -15.70 -12.10
N ASN A 185 1.87 -14.81 -12.38
CA ASN A 185 2.69 -14.22 -11.31
C ASN A 185 1.88 -13.28 -10.40
N ILE A 186 0.98 -12.49 -10.99
CA ILE A 186 0.11 -11.58 -10.26
C ILE A 186 -0.83 -12.35 -9.33
N GLU A 187 -1.50 -13.39 -9.84
CA GLU A 187 -2.47 -14.18 -9.09
C GLU A 187 -1.82 -14.90 -7.89
N ASN A 188 -0.60 -15.41 -8.07
CA ASN A 188 0.07 -16.21 -7.05
C ASN A 188 0.87 -15.39 -6.03
N TYR A 189 1.46 -14.26 -6.44
CA TYR A 189 2.49 -13.58 -5.64
C TYR A 189 2.17 -12.12 -5.32
N GLN A 190 1.19 -11.49 -5.98
CA GLN A 190 0.89 -10.08 -5.72
C GLN A 190 0.18 -9.93 -4.38
N PHE A 191 0.82 -9.21 -3.47
CA PHE A 191 0.20 -8.80 -2.21
C PHE A 191 -0.22 -7.34 -2.21
N ARG A 192 0.19 -6.52 -3.21
CA ARG A 192 -0.25 -5.12 -3.30
C ARG A 192 -0.33 -4.64 -4.75
N ARG A 193 -1.33 -3.81 -5.04
CA ARG A 193 -1.45 -3.03 -6.28
C ARG A 193 -1.88 -1.59 -5.99
N GLN A 194 -1.19 -0.63 -6.61
CA GLN A 194 -1.51 0.79 -6.51
C GLN A 194 -1.67 1.42 -7.89
N MET A 195 -2.78 2.15 -8.11
CA MET A 195 -2.93 3.01 -9.28
C MET A 195 -2.23 4.35 -9.04
N VAL A 196 -1.45 4.80 -10.01
CA VAL A 196 -0.85 6.14 -10.05
C VAL A 196 -1.42 6.90 -11.24
N GLY A 197 -2.57 7.56 -11.02
CA GLY A 197 -3.27 8.33 -12.05
C GLY A 197 -2.56 9.60 -12.51
N ALA A 198 -1.64 10.12 -11.69
CA ALA A 198 -0.80 11.27 -12.03
C ALA A 198 0.42 10.92 -12.91
N ASN A 199 0.60 9.63 -13.24
CA ASN A 199 1.56 9.21 -14.24
C ASN A 199 0.94 9.37 -15.64
N LEU A 200 1.75 9.66 -16.65
CA LEU A 200 1.28 9.75 -18.04
C LEU A 200 2.02 8.70 -18.89
N PRO A 201 1.34 7.68 -19.42
CA PRO A 201 -0.04 7.26 -19.09
C PRO A 201 -0.20 6.84 -17.63
N PRO A 202 -1.42 6.80 -17.08
CA PRO A 202 -1.67 6.22 -15.76
C PRO A 202 -1.02 4.84 -15.63
N ALA A 203 -0.48 4.53 -14.45
CA ALA A 203 0.30 3.31 -14.27
C ALA A 203 -0.15 2.52 -13.02
N TRP A 204 -0.05 1.21 -13.12
CA TRP A 204 -0.13 0.29 -12.00
C TRP A 204 1.27 0.04 -11.46
N VAL A 205 1.44 0.22 -10.15
CA VAL A 205 2.59 -0.27 -9.41
C VAL A 205 2.14 -1.54 -8.70
N ARG A 206 2.88 -2.63 -8.88
CA ARG A 206 2.56 -3.95 -8.35
C ARG A 206 3.70 -4.42 -7.49
N SER A 207 3.39 -4.92 -6.30
CA SER A 207 4.38 -5.51 -5.39
C SER A 207 4.06 -6.98 -5.17
N LEU A 208 5.08 -7.81 -5.42
CA LEU A 208 5.02 -9.26 -5.39
C LEU A 208 6.00 -9.78 -4.33
N ARG A 209 5.62 -10.92 -3.75
CA ARG A 209 6.47 -11.69 -2.84
C ARG A 209 6.35 -13.17 -3.22
N PHE A 210 7.47 -13.79 -3.53
CA PHE A 210 7.52 -15.16 -4.07
C PHE A 210 7.55 -16.25 -3.00
N THR A 211 7.78 -15.87 -1.74
CA THR A 211 7.85 -16.79 -0.61
C THR A 211 6.99 -16.24 0.53
N GLU A 212 6.44 -17.14 1.34
CA GLU A 212 5.67 -16.75 2.51
C GLU A 212 6.53 -15.98 3.51
N VAL A 213 5.91 -15.00 4.16
CA VAL A 213 6.55 -14.20 5.21
C VAL A 213 5.90 -14.48 6.56
N PRO A 214 6.69 -14.65 7.63
CA PRO A 214 6.17 -14.73 8.99
C PRO A 214 5.46 -13.43 9.39
N ALA A 215 4.42 -13.54 10.23
CA ALA A 215 3.71 -12.39 10.78
C ALA A 215 4.64 -11.44 11.56
N ALA A 216 5.67 -11.98 12.22
CA ALA A 216 6.63 -11.24 13.02
C ALA A 216 7.36 -10.12 12.25
N MET A 217 7.56 -10.29 10.93
CA MET A 217 8.17 -9.26 10.08
C MET A 217 7.36 -7.96 10.03
N ALA A 218 6.08 -7.98 10.42
CA ALA A 218 5.27 -6.77 10.53
C ALA A 218 5.78 -5.80 11.61
N HIS A 219 6.56 -6.27 12.58
CA HIS A 219 7.19 -5.41 13.60
C HIS A 219 8.45 -4.71 13.09
N GLU A 220 9.07 -5.23 12.03
CA GLU A 220 10.33 -4.74 11.47
C GLU A 220 10.11 -3.74 10.32
N ILE A 221 8.87 -3.33 10.08
CA ILE A 221 8.52 -2.37 9.04
C ILE A 221 7.87 -1.13 9.65
N LYS A 222 8.02 0.00 8.96
CA LYS A 222 7.37 1.27 9.30
C LYS A 222 6.00 1.34 8.62
N PRO A 223 5.02 2.02 9.25
CA PRO A 223 3.73 2.26 8.62
C PRO A 223 3.90 2.99 7.29
N MET A 224 3.06 2.69 6.31
CA MET A 224 3.00 3.49 5.09
C MET A 224 2.49 4.91 5.39
N ALA A 225 3.41 5.87 5.48
CA ALA A 225 3.14 7.22 5.96
C ALA A 225 1.93 7.90 5.27
N ASN A 226 1.85 7.79 3.93
CA ASN A 226 0.83 8.46 3.11
C ASN A 226 -0.13 7.51 2.40
N ARG A 227 -0.36 6.29 2.92
CA ARG A 227 -1.35 5.37 2.33
C ARG A 227 -2.71 6.06 2.28
N LYS A 228 -3.16 6.35 1.06
CA LYS A 228 -4.44 7.03 0.78
C LYS A 228 -4.62 8.34 1.54
N ARG A 229 -3.51 9.03 1.85
CA ARG A 229 -3.48 10.32 2.55
C ARG A 229 -2.73 11.36 1.73
N LEU A 230 -3.35 12.51 1.52
CA LEU A 230 -2.70 13.73 1.06
C LEU A 230 -2.24 14.53 2.29
N SER A 231 -0.93 14.77 2.40
CA SER A 231 -0.35 15.60 3.47
C SER A 231 -0.39 17.08 3.08
N LEU A 232 -0.96 17.91 3.95
CA LEU A 232 -1.10 19.36 3.79
C LEU A 232 -0.53 20.04 5.05
N GLY A 233 0.77 19.84 5.28
CA GLY A 233 1.44 20.21 6.53
C GLY A 233 0.92 19.37 7.70
N ARG A 234 0.52 20.02 8.80
CA ARG A 234 -0.08 19.34 9.97
C ARG A 234 -1.45 18.72 9.70
N PHE A 235 -2.08 19.07 8.59
CA PHE A 235 -3.37 18.52 8.19
C PHE A 235 -3.17 17.37 7.20
N GLY A 236 -4.03 16.36 7.30
CA GLY A 236 -4.10 15.30 6.32
C GLY A 236 -5.52 15.08 5.86
N LEU A 237 -5.65 14.59 4.65
CA LEU A 237 -6.94 14.34 4.02
C LEU A 237 -6.90 13.01 3.27
N SER A 238 -7.95 12.22 3.41
CA SER A 238 -8.10 10.99 2.63
C SER A 238 -8.16 11.30 1.14
N THR A 239 -7.38 10.58 0.33
CA THR A 239 -7.41 10.72 -1.13
C THR A 239 -8.77 10.32 -1.72
N GLU A 240 -9.58 9.56 -0.96
CA GLU A 240 -10.94 9.19 -1.36
C GLU A 240 -11.89 10.41 -1.46
N SER A 241 -11.50 11.56 -0.91
CA SER A 241 -12.28 12.80 -0.97
C SER A 241 -11.99 13.68 -2.18
N LEU A 242 -10.87 13.44 -2.89
CA LEU A 242 -10.37 14.37 -3.91
C LEU A 242 -11.37 14.60 -5.03
N GLY A 243 -12.04 13.54 -5.51
CA GLY A 243 -13.07 13.66 -6.54
C GLY A 243 -14.27 14.51 -6.10
N LEU A 244 -14.75 14.29 -4.86
CA LEU A 244 -15.86 15.05 -4.29
C LEU A 244 -15.49 16.54 -4.11
N LEU A 245 -14.30 16.80 -3.56
CA LEU A 245 -13.83 18.17 -3.33
C LEU A 245 -13.59 18.92 -4.64
N ALA A 246 -13.02 18.27 -5.65
CA ALA A 246 -12.84 18.85 -6.97
C ALA A 246 -14.19 19.21 -7.61
N GLY A 247 -15.18 18.30 -7.53
CA GLY A 247 -16.53 18.55 -8.04
C GLY A 247 -17.24 19.72 -7.35
N LEU A 248 -17.21 19.75 -6.02
CA LEU A 248 -17.81 20.85 -5.23
C LEU A 248 -17.09 22.18 -5.46
N GLY A 249 -15.76 22.17 -5.55
CA GLY A 249 -14.94 23.34 -5.87
C GLY A 249 -15.27 23.90 -7.26
N ALA A 250 -15.37 23.04 -8.28
CA ALA A 250 -15.76 23.43 -9.63
C ALA A 250 -17.18 24.03 -9.66
N ALA A 251 -18.14 23.42 -8.97
CA ALA A 251 -19.49 23.95 -8.85
C ALA A 251 -19.52 25.35 -8.19
N ALA A 252 -18.75 25.54 -7.10
CA ALA A 252 -18.62 26.84 -6.45
C ALA A 252 -18.03 27.90 -7.40
N LEU A 253 -16.96 27.57 -8.14
CA LEU A 253 -16.34 28.46 -9.12
C LEU A 253 -17.31 28.84 -10.26
N LEU A 254 -18.08 27.88 -10.78
CA LEU A 254 -19.07 28.12 -11.82
C LEU A 254 -20.20 29.06 -11.35
N LEU A 255 -20.74 28.83 -10.15
CA LEU A 255 -21.77 29.70 -9.58
C LEU A 255 -21.25 31.11 -9.26
N LYS A 256 -19.99 31.20 -8.78
CA LYS A 256 -19.32 32.48 -8.54
C LYS A 256 -19.09 33.25 -9.84
N LYS A 257 -18.69 32.57 -10.92
CA LYS A 257 -18.55 33.17 -12.26
C LYS A 257 -19.88 33.73 -12.79
N LYS A 258 -21.01 33.08 -12.47
CA LYS A 258 -22.37 33.57 -12.74
C LYS A 258 -22.83 34.71 -11.79
N LYS A 259 -21.95 35.24 -10.94
CA LYS A 259 -22.24 36.26 -9.90
C LYS A 259 -23.38 35.86 -8.93
N SER A 260 -23.71 34.57 -8.82
CA SER A 260 -24.76 34.08 -7.92
C SER A 260 -24.19 33.84 -6.52
N LYS A 261 -24.84 34.37 -5.46
CA LYS A 261 -24.45 34.09 -4.06
C LYS A 261 -24.57 32.61 -3.67
N ALA A 262 -25.21 31.78 -4.48
CA ALA A 262 -25.35 30.35 -4.24
C ALA A 262 -24.02 29.57 -4.22
N TRP A 263 -22.89 30.16 -4.67
CA TRP A 263 -21.56 29.53 -4.61
C TRP A 263 -21.12 29.16 -3.18
N VAL A 264 -21.68 29.82 -2.16
CA VAL A 264 -21.36 29.55 -0.75
C VAL A 264 -21.77 28.14 -0.34
N ALA A 265 -22.91 27.63 -0.85
CA ALA A 265 -23.40 26.30 -0.48
C ALA A 265 -22.46 25.15 -0.88
N PRO A 266 -22.02 24.99 -2.16
CA PRO A 266 -21.06 23.96 -2.51
C PRO A 266 -19.69 24.16 -1.86
N LEU A 267 -19.27 25.40 -1.58
CA LEU A 267 -18.04 25.65 -0.83
C LEU A 267 -18.16 25.18 0.64
N ALA A 268 -19.26 25.47 1.30
CA ALA A 268 -19.52 25.00 2.67
C ALA A 268 -19.57 23.46 2.72
N LEU A 269 -20.22 22.83 1.73
CA LEU A 269 -20.20 21.37 1.57
C LEU A 269 -18.80 20.83 1.32
N ALA A 270 -17.95 21.53 0.55
CA ALA A 270 -16.55 21.14 0.36
C ALA A 270 -15.78 21.20 1.68
N GLY A 271 -16.00 22.24 2.49
CA GLY A 271 -15.43 22.35 3.84
C GLY A 271 -15.86 21.20 4.77
N ALA A 272 -17.17 20.89 4.79
CA ALA A 272 -17.70 19.78 5.58
C ALA A 272 -17.16 18.42 5.10
N ALA A 273 -17.07 18.22 3.78
CA ALA A 273 -16.50 17.01 3.19
C ALA A 273 -15.01 16.85 3.52
N ALA A 274 -14.23 17.95 3.47
CA ALA A 274 -12.82 17.94 3.84
C ALA A 274 -12.63 17.62 5.33
N TRP A 275 -13.46 18.20 6.20
CA TRP A 275 -13.42 17.93 7.64
C TRP A 275 -13.83 16.48 7.97
N PHE A 276 -14.82 15.93 7.28
CA PHE A 276 -15.24 14.54 7.44
C PHE A 276 -14.14 13.55 7.00
N HIS A 277 -13.49 13.83 5.87
CA HIS A 277 -12.43 12.99 5.31
C HIS A 277 -11.03 13.31 5.88
N ARG A 278 -10.96 14.06 6.98
CA ARG A 278 -9.69 14.42 7.61
C ARG A 278 -8.97 13.18 8.11
N ASP A 279 -7.65 13.23 8.02
CA ASP A 279 -6.74 12.18 8.49
C ASP A 279 -5.57 12.85 9.21
N PRO A 280 -5.76 13.24 10.49
CA PRO A 280 -4.73 13.90 11.26
C PRO A 280 -3.49 13.01 11.38
N GLU A 281 -2.33 13.65 11.46
CA GLU A 281 -1.10 12.94 11.78
C GLU A 281 -1.20 12.32 13.18
N ARG A 282 -0.69 11.10 13.33
CA ARG A 282 -0.73 10.36 14.58
C ARG A 282 0.59 9.63 14.74
N GLU A 283 1.21 9.84 15.89
CA GLU A 283 2.24 8.94 16.39
C GLU A 283 1.54 7.69 16.92
N VAL A 284 1.84 6.55 16.30
CA VAL A 284 1.47 5.24 16.80
C VAL A 284 2.70 4.67 17.48
N ARG A 285 2.61 4.42 18.78
CA ARG A 285 3.65 3.70 19.52
C ARG A 285 3.34 2.22 19.43
N ALA A 286 4.09 1.50 18.60
CA ALA A 286 3.95 0.05 18.49
C ALA A 286 4.18 -0.58 19.87
N ASN A 287 3.24 -1.42 20.28
CA ASN A 287 3.26 -2.14 21.53
C ASN A 287 2.73 -3.55 21.27
N THR A 288 3.62 -4.54 21.34
CA THR A 288 3.31 -5.94 21.06
C THR A 288 2.42 -6.56 22.12
N ALA A 289 2.27 -5.95 23.29
CA ALA A 289 1.47 -6.48 24.40
C ALA A 289 -0.01 -6.04 24.38
N VAL A 290 -0.44 -5.22 23.43
CA VAL A 290 -1.83 -4.72 23.38
C VAL A 290 -2.39 -4.73 21.96
N ALA A 291 -3.71 -4.86 21.85
CA ALA A 291 -4.44 -4.54 20.63
C ALA A 291 -5.06 -3.14 20.78
N TYR A 292 -4.78 -2.24 19.83
CA TYR A 292 -5.36 -0.89 19.82
C TYR A 292 -6.73 -0.84 19.16
N SER A 293 -7.47 0.25 19.39
CA SER A 293 -8.70 0.50 18.67
C SER A 293 -8.45 0.60 17.16
N ALA A 294 -9.34 -0.02 16.38
CA ALA A 294 -9.34 0.10 14.93
C ALA A 294 -9.98 1.40 14.41
N ALA A 295 -10.71 2.11 15.27
CA ALA A 295 -11.54 3.26 14.92
C ALA A 295 -11.54 4.34 16.02
N ASP A 296 -11.78 5.59 15.61
CA ASP A 296 -12.13 6.65 16.55
C ASP A 296 -13.61 6.58 16.85
N GLY A 297 -14.01 6.68 18.11
CA GLY A 297 -15.43 6.69 18.41
C GLY A 297 -15.74 6.36 19.85
N ARG A 298 -16.89 5.71 20.04
CA ARG A 298 -17.39 5.24 21.33
C ARG A 298 -17.59 3.73 21.31
N VAL A 299 -17.13 3.05 22.35
CA VAL A 299 -17.43 1.63 22.55
C VAL A 299 -18.93 1.47 22.81
N LEU A 300 -19.60 0.69 21.97
CA LEU A 300 -21.02 0.34 22.13
C LEU A 300 -21.23 -0.93 22.96
N GLY A 301 -20.23 -1.81 23.01
CA GLY A 301 -20.37 -3.08 23.68
C GLY A 301 -19.12 -3.92 23.57
N VAL A 302 -18.97 -4.82 24.54
CA VAL A 302 -17.97 -5.88 24.60
C VAL A 302 -18.72 -7.18 24.79
N GLU A 303 -18.68 -8.06 23.80
CA GLU A 303 -19.47 -9.29 23.78
C GLU A 303 -18.57 -10.51 23.54
N ARG A 304 -18.81 -11.60 24.26
CA ARG A 304 -18.22 -12.90 23.97
C ARG A 304 -19.15 -13.69 23.05
N LEU A 305 -18.64 -14.15 21.92
CA LEU A 305 -19.43 -14.86 20.90
C LEU A 305 -18.58 -15.86 20.11
N ARG A 306 -19.24 -16.73 19.34
CA ARG A 306 -18.59 -17.52 18.29
C ARG A 306 -18.92 -16.94 16.93
N HIS A 307 -17.95 -16.94 16.01
CA HIS A 307 -18.13 -16.37 14.68
C HIS A 307 -18.00 -17.46 13.60
N PRO A 308 -19.01 -17.66 12.73
CA PRO A 308 -19.06 -18.81 11.81
C PRO A 308 -17.84 -18.98 10.90
N ARG A 309 -17.16 -17.88 10.54
CA ARG A 309 -15.99 -17.89 9.64
C ARG A 309 -14.63 -17.68 10.33
N LEU A 310 -14.60 -17.39 11.64
CA LEU A 310 -13.35 -17.18 12.36
C LEU A 310 -12.88 -18.42 13.13
N GLY A 311 -13.68 -19.49 13.12
CA GLY A 311 -13.43 -20.75 13.83
C GLY A 311 -14.38 -20.96 15.01
N ASP A 312 -14.31 -22.14 15.62
CA ASP A 312 -15.24 -22.59 16.67
C ASP A 312 -14.90 -22.08 18.08
N GLN A 313 -13.77 -21.41 18.24
CA GLN A 313 -13.36 -20.79 19.49
C GLN A 313 -14.19 -19.56 19.84
N ASP A 314 -14.18 -19.19 21.12
CA ASP A 314 -14.84 -17.98 21.59
C ASP A 314 -13.99 -16.73 21.27
N TRP A 315 -14.67 -15.69 20.80
CA TRP A 315 -14.10 -14.40 20.47
C TRP A 315 -14.72 -13.33 21.35
N ILE A 316 -13.90 -12.36 21.78
CA ILE A 316 -14.38 -11.07 22.27
C ILE A 316 -14.54 -10.14 21.09
N ARG A 317 -15.76 -9.64 20.89
CA ARG A 317 -16.09 -8.58 19.94
C ARG A 317 -16.22 -7.26 20.70
N ILE A 318 -15.43 -6.27 20.30
CA ILE A 318 -15.48 -4.90 20.81
C ILE A 318 -15.99 -4.01 19.68
N ASN A 319 -17.19 -3.47 19.87
CA ASN A 319 -17.90 -2.69 18.85
C ASN A 319 -17.65 -1.19 19.06
N VAL A 320 -17.05 -0.50 18.08
CA VAL A 320 -16.80 0.95 18.17
C VAL A 320 -17.68 1.67 17.16
N PHE A 321 -18.53 2.59 17.63
CA PHE A 321 -19.34 3.47 16.80
C PHE A 321 -18.60 4.77 16.49
N LEU A 322 -18.53 5.10 15.20
CA LEU A 322 -17.94 6.31 14.68
C LEU A 322 -19.06 7.29 14.33
N SER A 323 -19.23 8.33 15.13
CA SER A 323 -20.14 9.44 14.82
C SER A 323 -19.62 10.25 13.64
N LEU A 324 -20.47 11.07 13.02
CA LEU A 324 -20.08 11.96 11.92
C LEU A 324 -18.89 12.88 12.26
N GLY A 325 -18.71 13.17 13.55
CA GLY A 325 -17.62 14.00 14.03
C GLY A 325 -16.30 13.29 14.27
N ASP A 326 -16.27 11.96 14.26
CA ASP A 326 -15.05 11.18 14.50
C ASP A 326 -14.21 11.05 13.21
N VAL A 327 -12.95 10.65 13.35
CA VAL A 327 -12.11 10.34 12.20
C VAL A 327 -12.49 8.96 11.68
N HIS A 328 -12.79 8.90 10.38
CA HIS A 328 -13.34 7.70 9.75
C HIS A 328 -12.28 6.80 9.10
N ILE A 329 -10.99 7.10 9.30
CA ILE A 329 -9.87 6.26 8.89
C ILE A 329 -9.72 5.12 9.89
N ASN A 330 -9.72 3.89 9.39
CA ASN A 330 -9.50 2.70 10.18
C ASN A 330 -8.03 2.28 10.18
N ARG A 331 -7.56 1.81 11.34
CA ARG A 331 -6.16 1.44 11.58
C ARG A 331 -6.03 0.03 12.14
N SER A 332 -4.91 -0.63 11.87
CA SER A 332 -4.67 -2.00 12.29
C SER A 332 -4.55 -2.09 13.83
N PRO A 333 -5.35 -2.92 14.54
CA PRO A 333 -5.23 -3.11 15.99
C PRO A 333 -3.90 -3.67 16.45
N ILE A 334 -3.34 -4.58 15.64
CA ILE A 334 -2.08 -5.30 15.89
C ILE A 334 -1.17 -5.17 14.66
N ALA A 335 0.11 -5.46 14.83
CA ALA A 335 1.00 -5.71 13.69
C ALA A 335 0.83 -7.16 13.24
N GLY A 336 0.82 -7.41 11.93
CA GLY A 336 0.70 -8.77 11.42
C GLY A 336 0.47 -8.86 9.91
N LYS A 337 0.24 -10.08 9.45
CA LYS A 337 -0.07 -10.40 8.05
C LYS A 337 -1.57 -10.51 7.84
N VAL A 338 -2.10 -9.86 6.81
CA VAL A 338 -3.49 -10.05 6.39
C VAL A 338 -3.62 -11.44 5.76
N VAL A 339 -4.20 -12.40 6.47
CA VAL A 339 -4.33 -13.80 6.02
C VAL A 339 -5.65 -14.09 5.33
N ASP A 340 -6.68 -13.29 5.60
CA ASP A 340 -7.98 -13.43 4.96
C ASP A 340 -8.71 -12.09 4.86
N LYS A 341 -9.62 -12.00 3.89
CA LYS A 341 -10.56 -10.89 3.75
C LYS A 341 -11.82 -11.37 3.01
N TRP A 342 -12.98 -10.90 3.45
CA TRP A 342 -14.23 -11.19 2.76
C TRP A 342 -15.27 -10.09 2.98
N GLU A 343 -16.34 -10.17 2.21
CA GLU A 343 -17.50 -9.30 2.32
C GLU A 343 -18.69 -10.14 2.79
N GLU A 344 -19.50 -9.57 3.68
CA GLU A 344 -20.79 -10.12 4.07
C GLU A 344 -21.89 -9.14 3.63
N PRO A 345 -22.77 -9.54 2.69
CA PRO A 345 -23.89 -8.71 2.29
C PRO A 345 -24.88 -8.57 3.46
N GLY A 346 -25.57 -7.44 3.54
CA GLY A 346 -26.46 -7.19 4.67
C GLY A 346 -27.29 -5.92 4.51
N GLY A 347 -27.97 -5.57 5.60
CA GLY A 347 -28.81 -4.38 5.70
C GLY A 347 -28.02 -3.08 5.93
N TYR A 348 -28.78 -2.03 6.26
CA TYR A 348 -28.26 -0.70 6.58
C TYR A 348 -28.98 -0.13 7.80
N SER A 349 -29.11 -0.92 8.86
CA SER A 349 -29.67 -0.46 10.13
C SER A 349 -28.76 0.62 10.74
N PRO A 350 -29.29 1.58 11.52
CA PRO A 350 -28.46 2.56 12.23
C PRO A 350 -27.36 1.86 13.06
N ALA A 351 -26.11 2.30 12.89
CA ALA A 351 -24.94 1.56 13.39
C ALA A 351 -24.83 1.44 14.92
N PHE A 352 -25.65 2.20 15.67
CA PHE A 352 -25.76 2.12 17.13
C PHE A 352 -26.79 1.10 17.63
N ARG A 353 -27.53 0.43 16.74
CA ARG A 353 -28.51 -0.60 17.11
C ARG A 353 -27.97 -2.01 16.89
N SER A 354 -28.51 -2.98 17.60
CA SER A 354 -28.13 -4.41 17.50
C SER A 354 -28.39 -4.99 16.11
N GLU A 355 -29.41 -4.52 15.37
CA GLU A 355 -29.68 -5.00 14.01
C GLU A 355 -28.53 -4.71 13.04
N ALA A 356 -27.66 -3.74 13.36
CA ALA A 356 -26.48 -3.43 12.57
C ALA A 356 -25.44 -4.57 12.57
N ASN A 357 -25.60 -5.59 13.41
CA ASN A 357 -24.81 -6.82 13.34
C ASN A 357 -24.97 -7.54 11.99
N ASN A 358 -26.11 -7.35 11.32
CA ASN A 358 -26.40 -7.94 10.00
C ASN A 358 -26.25 -6.94 8.86
N ASN A 359 -25.57 -5.80 9.09
CA ASN A 359 -25.31 -4.83 8.04
C ASN A 359 -24.23 -5.33 7.08
N GLU A 360 -24.24 -4.76 5.88
CA GLU A 360 -23.14 -4.94 4.93
C GLU A 360 -21.79 -4.67 5.61
N SER A 361 -20.87 -5.61 5.49
CA SER A 361 -19.60 -5.54 6.19
C SER A 361 -18.44 -6.13 5.40
N ARG A 362 -17.25 -5.58 5.65
CA ARG A 362 -15.98 -6.08 5.10
C ARG A 362 -15.07 -6.47 6.25
N TYR A 363 -14.56 -7.69 6.18
CA TYR A 363 -13.65 -8.23 7.18
C TYR A 363 -12.24 -8.31 6.63
N ILE A 364 -11.27 -8.11 7.51
CA ILE A 364 -9.92 -8.61 7.33
C ILE A 364 -9.52 -9.40 8.57
N VAL A 365 -8.68 -10.41 8.37
CA VAL A 365 -8.07 -11.19 9.45
C VAL A 365 -6.57 -10.96 9.40
N ILE A 366 -6.03 -10.51 10.52
CA ILE A 366 -4.63 -10.18 10.74
C ILE A 366 -4.06 -11.25 11.65
N GLU A 367 -3.10 -12.00 11.14
CA GLU A 367 -2.30 -12.93 11.92
C GLU A 367 -1.11 -12.15 12.49
N GLY A 368 -1.10 -11.93 13.81
CA GLY A 368 0.05 -11.37 14.53
C GLY A 368 0.99 -12.45 15.01
N SER A 369 2.07 -12.06 15.69
CA SER A 369 3.03 -13.00 16.29
C SER A 369 2.43 -13.76 17.47
N ASP A 370 1.71 -13.05 18.34
CA ASP A 370 1.20 -13.58 19.62
C ASP A 370 -0.33 -13.75 19.64
N CYS A 371 -1.04 -13.14 18.70
CA CYS A 371 -2.50 -13.11 18.69
C CYS A 371 -3.04 -12.91 17.27
N ARG A 372 -4.13 -13.62 16.96
CA ARG A 372 -4.91 -13.39 15.75
C ARG A 372 -5.97 -12.33 16.02
N CYS A 373 -6.18 -11.40 15.10
CA CYS A 373 -7.20 -10.38 15.22
C CYS A 373 -8.04 -10.33 13.95
N ALA A 374 -9.36 -10.20 14.06
CA ALA A 374 -10.19 -9.82 12.93
C ALA A 374 -10.80 -8.44 13.16
N VAL A 375 -10.96 -7.67 12.10
CA VAL A 375 -11.70 -6.41 12.15
C VAL A 375 -12.79 -6.40 11.09
N ALA A 376 -13.99 -5.97 11.48
CA ALA A 376 -15.13 -5.82 10.60
C ALA A 376 -15.50 -4.34 10.48
N GLN A 377 -15.38 -3.80 9.27
CA GLN A 377 -15.94 -2.52 8.92
C GLN A 377 -17.42 -2.74 8.57
N ARG A 378 -18.34 -2.19 9.35
CA ARG A 378 -19.79 -2.36 9.14
C ARG A 378 -20.46 -1.05 8.75
N SER A 379 -21.31 -1.15 7.74
CA SER A 379 -22.12 -0.04 7.28
C SER A 379 -23.18 0.36 8.32
N GLY A 380 -23.87 1.45 8.05
CA GLY A 380 -24.91 2.05 8.87
C GLY A 380 -25.95 2.70 7.96
N ALA A 381 -27.03 3.25 8.51
CA ALA A 381 -28.15 3.75 7.69
C ALA A 381 -27.78 4.78 6.62
N LEU A 382 -26.78 5.61 6.87
CA LEU A 382 -26.29 6.62 5.93
C LEU A 382 -25.03 6.15 5.16
N ALA A 383 -24.34 5.14 5.68
CA ALA A 383 -23.10 4.59 5.14
C ALA A 383 -23.38 3.47 4.15
N ARG A 384 -22.91 3.59 2.90
CA ARG A 384 -22.96 2.48 1.93
C ARG A 384 -21.61 2.19 1.29
N THR A 385 -20.56 2.84 1.78
CA THR A 385 -19.23 2.72 1.16
C THR A 385 -18.22 2.43 2.23
N ILE A 386 -17.69 1.22 2.17
CA ILE A 386 -16.55 0.76 2.96
C ILE A 386 -15.35 0.70 2.01
N TYR A 387 -14.24 1.29 2.42
CA TYR A 387 -12.97 1.17 1.71
C TYR A 387 -12.06 0.29 2.55
N THR A 388 -11.72 -0.88 2.03
CA THR A 388 -10.70 -1.77 2.58
C THR A 388 -9.54 -1.78 1.60
N TRP A 389 -8.46 -1.08 1.93
CA TRP A 389 -7.34 -0.85 1.01
C TRP A 389 -6.29 -1.95 1.05
N CYS A 390 -6.24 -2.74 2.12
CA CYS A 390 -5.30 -3.83 2.26
C CYS A 390 -5.77 -5.08 1.54
N GLU A 391 -4.81 -5.78 0.96
CA GLU A 391 -4.97 -7.05 0.28
C GLU A 391 -4.46 -8.21 1.15
N LYS A 392 -4.91 -9.42 0.82
CA LYS A 392 -4.38 -10.65 1.43
C LYS A 392 -2.87 -10.77 1.11
N GLY A 393 -2.08 -11.16 2.10
CA GLY A 393 -0.62 -11.24 2.02
C GLY A 393 0.12 -9.96 2.41
N GLU A 394 -0.58 -8.82 2.57
CA GLU A 394 0.04 -7.59 3.06
C GLU A 394 0.50 -7.73 4.52
N LEU A 395 1.67 -7.18 4.83
CA LEU A 395 2.07 -6.90 6.21
C LEU A 395 1.58 -5.50 6.61
N LEU A 396 0.90 -5.42 7.74
CA LEU A 396 0.43 -4.19 8.36
C LEU A 396 1.19 -3.96 9.67
N CYS A 397 1.74 -2.76 9.82
CA CYS A 397 2.24 -2.34 11.13
C CYS A 397 1.05 -2.08 12.05
N GLN A 398 1.27 -2.19 13.37
CA GLN A 398 0.27 -1.74 14.32
C GLN A 398 -0.06 -0.26 14.11
N GLY A 399 -1.34 0.09 14.10
CA GLY A 399 -1.88 1.41 13.82
C GLY A 399 -1.67 1.92 12.39
N GLU A 400 -1.17 1.08 11.46
CA GLU A 400 -1.15 1.40 10.04
C GLU A 400 -2.58 1.54 9.50
N ARG A 401 -2.79 2.48 8.58
CA ARG A 401 -4.08 2.66 7.91
C ARG A 401 -4.36 1.45 7.02
N TYR A 402 -5.54 0.86 7.16
CA TYR A 402 -5.95 -0.24 6.28
C TYR A 402 -7.24 0.07 5.53
N GLY A 403 -8.02 1.07 5.97
CA GLY A 403 -9.30 1.38 5.35
C GLY A 403 -9.95 2.66 5.83
N MET A 404 -11.16 2.89 5.34
CA MET A 404 -12.05 3.98 5.72
C MET A 404 -13.51 3.53 5.59
N ILE A 405 -14.39 4.03 6.45
CA ILE A 405 -15.86 3.87 6.35
C ILE A 405 -16.53 5.23 6.35
N ARG A 406 -17.59 5.45 5.56
CA ARG A 406 -18.27 6.77 5.51
C ARG A 406 -19.54 6.80 6.36
N PHE A 407 -19.90 7.96 6.91
CA PHE A 407 -21.20 8.33 7.50
C PHE A 407 -21.86 7.41 8.55
N GLY A 408 -21.47 7.53 9.83
CA GLY A 408 -22.26 6.98 10.95
C GLY A 408 -22.25 5.45 10.96
N SER A 409 -21.05 4.90 11.08
CA SER A 409 -20.72 3.50 10.82
C SER A 409 -20.07 2.85 12.05
N ARG A 410 -19.82 1.54 12.00
CA ARG A 410 -19.26 0.77 13.12
C ARG A 410 -18.02 0.03 12.68
N THR A 411 -17.04 -0.09 13.57
CA THR A 411 -15.91 -1.01 13.40
C THR A 411 -15.86 -1.95 14.58
N ASP A 412 -15.88 -3.25 14.30
CA ASP A 412 -15.81 -4.29 15.32
C ASP A 412 -14.41 -4.89 15.31
N VAL A 413 -13.80 -5.02 16.49
CA VAL A 413 -12.54 -5.73 16.69
C VAL A 413 -12.84 -7.08 17.36
N TYR A 414 -12.35 -8.17 16.78
CA TYR A 414 -12.48 -9.52 17.29
C TYR A 414 -11.11 -10.02 17.76
N LEU A 415 -11.05 -10.49 19.00
CA LEU A 415 -9.86 -11.07 19.63
C LEU A 415 -10.22 -12.43 20.27
N PRO A 416 -9.35 -13.46 20.24
CA PRO A 416 -9.60 -14.74 20.88
C PRO A 416 -9.77 -14.55 22.39
N ALA A 417 -10.89 -15.01 22.94
CA ALA A 417 -11.29 -14.67 24.31
C ALA A 417 -10.38 -15.25 25.39
N ASP A 418 -9.56 -16.24 25.03
CA ASP A 418 -8.65 -16.96 25.91
C ASP A 418 -7.19 -16.48 25.79
N GLN A 419 -6.94 -15.46 24.97
CA GLN A 419 -5.64 -14.83 24.72
C GLN A 419 -5.60 -13.34 25.09
N VAL A 420 -6.71 -12.77 25.56
CA VAL A 420 -6.80 -11.33 25.82
C VAL A 420 -7.53 -10.98 27.11
N GLU A 421 -7.09 -9.89 27.74
CA GLU A 421 -7.77 -9.20 28.82
C GLU A 421 -8.32 -7.87 28.29
N VAL A 422 -9.63 -7.65 28.38
CA VAL A 422 -10.27 -6.42 27.88
C VAL A 422 -9.97 -5.24 28.80
N LEU A 423 -9.59 -4.10 28.22
CA LEU A 423 -9.19 -2.89 28.93
C LEU A 423 -10.21 -1.73 28.82
N VAL A 424 -11.30 -1.93 28.08
CA VAL A 424 -12.34 -0.92 27.84
C VAL A 424 -13.72 -1.42 28.23
N SER A 425 -14.63 -0.48 28.50
CA SER A 425 -16.04 -0.72 28.82
C SER A 425 -16.97 0.01 27.86
N GLU A 426 -18.24 -0.38 27.86
CA GLU A 426 -19.27 0.33 27.10
C GLU A 426 -19.31 1.82 27.49
N GLY A 427 -19.37 2.69 26.48
CA GLY A 427 -19.41 4.14 26.65
C GLY A 427 -18.04 4.82 26.61
N ASP A 428 -16.93 4.08 26.65
CA ASP A 428 -15.58 4.64 26.57
C ASP A 428 -15.33 5.29 25.21
N ARG A 429 -14.58 6.41 25.22
CA ARG A 429 -14.08 7.06 24.01
C ARG A 429 -12.73 6.47 23.64
N VAL A 430 -12.59 6.06 22.38
CA VAL A 430 -11.39 5.41 21.86
C VAL A 430 -10.88 6.13 20.62
N VAL A 431 -9.56 6.06 20.39
CA VAL A 431 -8.88 6.65 19.24
C VAL A 431 -8.09 5.56 18.50
N ALA A 432 -8.27 5.50 17.18
CA ALA A 432 -7.68 4.46 16.35
C ALA A 432 -6.14 4.51 16.41
N GLY A 433 -5.51 3.35 16.67
CA GLY A 433 -4.07 3.20 16.77
C GLY A 433 -3.43 3.82 18.02
N GLN A 434 -4.22 4.22 19.04
CA GLN A 434 -3.70 4.82 20.27
C GLN A 434 -4.34 4.26 21.54
N THR A 435 -5.66 4.07 21.57
CA THR A 435 -6.33 3.55 22.77
C THR A 435 -6.23 2.02 22.82
N PRO A 436 -5.60 1.41 23.84
CA PRO A 436 -5.61 -0.03 24.01
C PRO A 436 -7.04 -0.52 24.25
N LEU A 437 -7.50 -1.51 23.48
CA LEU A 437 -8.77 -2.19 23.71
C LEU A 437 -8.60 -3.41 24.61
N ALA A 438 -7.48 -4.11 24.47
CA ALA A 438 -7.18 -5.32 25.21
C ALA A 438 -5.66 -5.50 25.37
N ARG A 439 -5.27 -6.14 26.47
CA ARG A 439 -3.91 -6.66 26.69
C ARG A 439 -3.84 -8.08 26.16
N LEU A 440 -2.77 -8.41 25.45
CA LEU A 440 -2.49 -9.77 24.99
C LEU A 440 -1.84 -10.56 26.13
N VAL A 441 -2.40 -11.73 26.43
CA VAL A 441 -1.93 -12.62 27.50
C VAL A 441 -1.12 -13.73 26.82
N ASN A 442 0.20 -13.64 26.95
CA ASN A 442 1.11 -14.55 26.25
C ASN A 442 1.23 -15.87 27.03
N ARG A 443 0.64 -16.97 26.53
CA ARG A 443 0.73 -18.28 27.23
C ARG A 443 2.14 -18.86 27.24
N ALA A 444 2.99 -18.50 26.26
CA ALA A 444 4.34 -19.04 26.16
C ALA A 444 5.26 -18.64 27.32
N SER A 445 5.03 -17.47 27.94
CA SER A 445 5.82 -17.03 29.11
C SER A 445 5.34 -17.60 30.44
N ASP A 446 4.10 -18.08 30.52
CA ASP A 446 3.51 -18.58 31.76
C ASP A 446 3.79 -20.08 31.97
N GLU A 447 3.92 -20.87 30.91
CA GLU A 447 4.32 -22.29 31.01
C GLU A 447 5.79 -22.46 31.47
N GLN A 448 6.68 -21.52 31.11
CA GLN A 448 8.06 -21.51 31.62
C GLN A 448 8.15 -21.07 33.09
N LYS A 449 7.27 -20.19 33.56
CA LYS A 449 7.21 -19.79 34.98
C LYS A 449 6.49 -20.79 35.88
N ALA A 450 5.66 -21.66 35.31
CA ALA A 450 4.98 -22.73 36.05
C ALA A 450 5.82 -24.03 36.13
N SER A 451 6.97 -24.08 35.43
CA SER A 451 7.91 -25.20 35.42
C SER A 451 9.24 -24.92 36.13
N GLU A 452 9.41 -23.71 36.67
CA GLU A 452 10.42 -23.33 37.67
C GLU A 452 9.79 -23.28 39.07
#